data_AF-A0A933ZJG7-F1
#
_entry.id   AF-A0A933ZJG7-F1
#
_cell.length_a   1.000
_cell.length_b   1.000
_cell.length_c   1.000
_cell.angle_alpha   90.00
_cell.angle_beta   90.00
_cell.angle_gamma   90.00
#
_symmetry.space_group_name_H-M   'P 1'
#
loop_
_entity.id
_entity.type
_entity.pdbx_description
1 polymer ?
#
loop_
_entity_poly.entity_id
_entity_poly.type
_entity_poly.pdbx_seq_one_letter_code
_entity_poly.pdbx_strand_id
1 'polypeptide(L)'
;MGVSVWTFIRPRAGELHPVSQRAVDEFLSSAGCLPADDEGFVRYSQVVVNLEMRRAVEVLQVGFYQYRALKNGKLDRKHFSAIMAAAPEAALGALRITEPPPGVVAAEHRFAKRRLEHLGTWKPTQDDLAKLRELVNHKAGRKIM
;
A
#
# COMPACT_ATOMS: atom_id res chain seq x y z
N MET A 1 0.02 -14.10 -20.56
CA MET A 1 -0.61 -13.55 -19.33
C MET A 1 0.13 -12.27 -18.96
N GLY A 2 -0.58 -11.23 -18.56
CA GLY A 2 0.02 -9.97 -18.13
C GLY A 2 -0.51 -9.55 -16.77
N VAL A 3 0.17 -8.62 -16.11
CA VAL A 3 -0.27 -8.03 -14.85
C VAL A 3 -0.34 -6.52 -15.03
N SER A 4 -1.33 -5.89 -14.40
CA SER A 4 -1.42 -4.43 -14.31
C SER A 4 -1.64 -4.01 -12.87
N VAL A 5 -1.08 -2.86 -12.50
CA VAL A 5 -1.28 -2.24 -11.18
C VAL A 5 -2.17 -1.03 -11.37
N TRP A 6 -3.30 -1.02 -10.65
CA TRP A 6 -4.22 0.11 -10.60
C TRP A 6 -4.11 0.77 -9.24
N THR A 7 -3.85 2.07 -9.24
CA THR A 7 -3.63 2.81 -8.01
C THR A 7 -4.76 3.81 -7.80
N PHE A 8 -5.26 3.87 -6.57
CA PHE A 8 -6.32 4.79 -6.17
C PHE A 8 -5.90 5.53 -4.91
N ILE A 9 -5.95 6.85 -4.93
CA ILE A 9 -5.65 7.70 -3.77
C ILE A 9 -6.93 7.97 -2.98
N ARG A 10 -6.79 8.06 -1.65
CA ARG A 10 -7.84 8.40 -0.70
C ARG A 10 -7.56 9.77 -0.09
N PRO A 11 -8.12 10.86 -0.62
CA PRO A 11 -7.96 12.18 -0.03
C PRO A 11 -8.78 12.33 1.26
N ARG A 12 -9.92 11.63 1.35
CA ARG A 12 -10.85 11.64 2.48
C ARG A 12 -11.50 10.28 2.67
N ALA A 13 -12.10 10.06 3.84
CA ALA A 13 -12.83 8.83 4.11
C ALA A 13 -14.01 8.63 3.15
N GLY A 14 -14.13 7.43 2.58
CA GLY A 14 -15.16 7.10 1.59
C GLY A 14 -14.87 7.62 0.18
N GLU A 15 -13.80 8.40 -0.01
CA GLU A 15 -13.41 8.93 -1.33
C GLU A 15 -12.19 8.19 -1.87
N LEU A 16 -12.28 7.73 -3.11
CA LEU A 16 -11.17 7.16 -3.85
C LEU A 16 -11.13 7.72 -5.26
N HIS A 17 -9.94 8.10 -5.71
CA HIS A 17 -9.72 8.61 -7.05
C HIS A 17 -8.60 7.84 -7.75
N PRO A 18 -8.75 7.50 -9.04
CA PRO A 18 -7.66 6.93 -9.82
C PRO A 18 -6.45 7.85 -9.83
N VAL A 19 -5.26 7.29 -9.65
CA VAL A 19 -3.99 7.99 -9.79
C VAL A 19 -3.04 7.14 -10.64
N SER A 20 -2.19 7.80 -11.43
CA SER A 20 -1.20 7.08 -12.22
C SER A 20 -0.11 6.49 -11.33
N GLN A 21 0.42 5.32 -11.69
CA GLN A 21 1.56 4.74 -10.97
C GLN A 21 2.76 5.70 -11.00
N ARG A 22 2.97 6.39 -12.12
CA ARG A 22 3.99 7.43 -12.26
C ARG A 22 3.89 8.53 -11.21
N ALA A 23 2.69 9.03 -10.91
CA ALA A 23 2.53 10.08 -9.89
C ALA A 23 2.90 9.56 -8.49
N VAL A 24 2.61 8.29 -8.20
CA VAL A 24 3.06 7.63 -6.96
C VAL A 24 4.58 7.49 -6.93
N ASP A 25 5.21 7.08 -8.03
CA ASP A 25 6.67 6.94 -8.13
C ASP A 25 7.38 8.31 -7.98
N GLU A 26 6.82 9.36 -8.58
CA GLU A 26 7.31 10.74 -8.44
C GLU A 26 7.18 11.23 -6.99
N PHE A 27 6.09 10.91 -6.30
CA PHE A 27 5.94 11.22 -4.88
C PHE A 27 6.95 10.46 -4.00
N LEU A 28 7.12 9.15 -4.21
CA LEU A 28 8.05 8.32 -3.43
C LEU A 28 9.52 8.72 -3.66
N SER A 29 9.86 9.15 -4.89
CA SER A 29 11.17 9.71 -5.24
C SER A 29 11.36 11.18 -4.83
N SER A 30 10.34 11.80 -4.22
CA SER A 30 10.33 13.22 -3.82
C SER A 30 10.44 14.23 -4.98
N ALA A 31 10.19 13.76 -6.20
CA ALA A 31 10.09 14.57 -7.41
C ALA A 31 8.69 15.18 -7.61
N GLY A 32 7.67 14.63 -6.96
CA GLY A 32 6.27 15.07 -7.04
C GLY A 32 5.60 15.24 -5.67
N CYS A 33 4.31 15.58 -5.72
CA CYS A 33 3.44 15.74 -4.57
C CYS A 33 2.15 14.95 -4.77
N LEU A 34 1.56 14.47 -3.68
CA LEU A 34 0.22 13.88 -3.68
C LEU A 34 -0.63 14.54 -2.59
N PRO A 35 -1.95 14.64 -2.77
CA PRO A 35 -2.83 15.22 -1.75
C PRO A 35 -2.80 14.35 -0.50
N ALA A 36 -2.49 14.97 0.63
CA ALA A 36 -2.64 14.38 1.94
C ALA A 36 -4.07 14.62 2.45
N ASP A 37 -4.55 13.71 3.30
CA ASP A 37 -5.77 13.91 4.06
C ASP A 37 -5.58 14.91 5.21
N ASP A 38 -6.65 15.15 5.96
CA ASP A 38 -6.66 16.09 7.10
C ASP A 38 -5.71 15.67 8.24
N GLU A 39 -5.26 14.41 8.26
CA GLU A 39 -4.28 13.90 9.22
C GLU A 39 -2.81 14.04 8.72
N GLY A 40 -2.63 14.56 7.51
CA GLY A 40 -1.32 14.73 6.87
C GLY A 40 -0.75 13.43 6.29
N PHE A 41 -1.62 12.45 5.97
CA PHE A 41 -1.23 11.21 5.30
C PHE A 41 -1.69 11.18 3.85
N VAL A 42 -0.79 10.76 2.97
CA VAL A 42 -1.15 10.28 1.64
C VAL A 42 -1.52 8.81 1.79
N ARG A 43 -2.81 8.50 1.69
CA ARG A 43 -3.34 7.14 1.73
C ARG A 43 -3.70 6.69 0.33
N TYR A 44 -3.25 5.53 -0.10
CA TYR A 44 -3.64 4.96 -1.39
C TYR A 44 -3.79 3.45 -1.32
N SER A 45 -4.49 2.88 -2.30
CA SER A 45 -4.60 1.44 -2.53
C SER A 45 -3.99 1.08 -3.86
N GLN A 46 -3.22 -0.02 -3.90
CA GLN A 46 -2.80 -0.66 -5.15
C GLN A 46 -3.57 -1.96 -5.33
N VAL A 47 -4.14 -2.12 -6.51
CA VAL A 47 -4.85 -3.32 -6.95
C VAL A 47 -4.06 -3.95 -8.07
N VAL A 48 -3.54 -5.15 -7.82
CA VAL A 48 -2.84 -5.95 -8.82
C VAL A 48 -3.88 -6.82 -9.53
N VAL A 49 -4.01 -6.65 -10.84
CA VAL A 49 -4.97 -7.38 -11.67
C VAL A 49 -4.27 -8.25 -12.69
N ASN A 50 -4.80 -9.46 -12.87
CA ASN A 50 -4.39 -10.35 -13.95
C ASN A 50 -5.07 -9.92 -15.26
N LEU A 51 -4.31 -9.99 -16.34
CA LEU A 51 -4.75 -9.67 -17.70
C LEU A 51 -4.68 -10.88 -18.61
N GLU A 52 -5.81 -11.20 -19.23
CA GLU A 52 -5.92 -12.16 -20.33
C GLU A 52 -6.36 -11.43 -21.60
N MET A 53 -5.61 -11.61 -22.68
CA MET A 53 -5.88 -10.91 -23.95
C MET A 53 -6.10 -9.39 -23.78
N ARG A 54 -5.29 -8.77 -22.89
CA ARG A 54 -5.38 -7.34 -22.49
C ARG A 54 -6.66 -6.94 -21.75
N ARG A 55 -7.46 -7.88 -21.26
CA ARG A 55 -8.65 -7.63 -20.44
C ARG A 55 -8.41 -8.06 -19.00
N ALA A 56 -8.87 -7.26 -18.04
CA ALA A 56 -8.81 -7.61 -16.63
C ALA A 56 -9.79 -8.74 -16.33
N VAL A 57 -9.29 -9.82 -15.71
CA VAL A 57 -10.08 -11.03 -15.43
C VAL A 57 -10.28 -11.28 -13.94
N GLU A 58 -9.29 -10.97 -13.11
CA GLU A 58 -9.34 -11.17 -11.66
C GLU A 58 -8.41 -10.18 -10.93
N VAL A 59 -8.72 -9.92 -9.66
CA VAL A 59 -7.83 -9.22 -8.73
C VAL A 59 -6.94 -10.26 -8.04
N LEU A 60 -5.63 -10.10 -8.18
CA LEU A 60 -4.63 -10.97 -7.55
C LEU A 60 -4.31 -10.51 -6.13
N GLN A 61 -4.22 -9.19 -5.92
CA GLN A 61 -3.83 -8.61 -4.65
C GLN A 61 -4.38 -7.19 -4.49
N VAL A 62 -4.70 -6.83 -3.25
CA VAL A 62 -5.00 -5.45 -2.84
C VAL A 62 -4.08 -5.07 -1.69
N GLY A 63 -3.37 -3.95 -1.82
CA GLY A 63 -2.54 -3.36 -0.78
C GLY A 63 -3.04 -1.96 -0.41
N PHE A 64 -2.98 -1.62 0.88
CA PHE A 64 -3.38 -0.32 1.42
C PHE A 64 -2.18 0.32 2.09
N TYR A 65 -1.71 1.44 1.53
CA TYR A 65 -0.46 2.08 1.92
C TYR A 65 -0.70 3.50 2.42
N GLN A 66 0.09 3.91 3.41
CA GLN A 66 0.09 5.27 3.91
C GLN A 66 1.51 5.82 4.04
N TYR A 67 1.67 7.08 3.68
CA TYR A 67 2.90 7.82 3.87
C TYR A 67 2.58 9.19 4.43
N ARG A 68 3.38 9.63 5.40
CA ARG A 68 3.26 10.99 5.90
C ARG A 68 3.75 11.98 4.84
N ALA A 69 3.00 13.06 4.66
CA ALA A 69 3.42 14.18 3.83
C ALA A 69 3.66 15.42 4.69
N LEU A 70 4.57 16.26 4.23
CA LEU A 70 4.81 17.60 4.76
C LEU A 70 3.67 18.53 4.34
N LYS A 71 3.54 19.69 4.99
CA LYS A 71 2.51 20.70 4.67
C LYS A 71 2.52 21.17 3.22
N ASN A 72 3.64 21.00 2.51
CA ASN A 72 3.78 21.34 1.09
C ASN A 72 3.41 20.17 0.15
N GLY A 73 2.84 19.08 0.67
CA GLY A 73 2.41 17.90 -0.10
C GLY A 73 3.55 16.94 -0.51
N LYS A 74 4.80 17.24 -0.13
CA LYS A 74 5.95 16.34 -0.38
C LYS A 74 6.03 15.23 0.65
N LEU A 75 6.65 14.12 0.27
CA LEU A 75 6.91 13.00 1.17
C LEU A 75 7.75 13.42 2.39
N ASP A 76 7.31 13.02 3.58
CA ASP A 76 8.15 13.09 4.78
C ASP A 76 9.23 12.00 4.70
N ARG A 77 10.46 12.43 4.41
CA ARG A 77 11.62 11.52 4.26
C ARG A 77 11.97 10.80 5.56
N LYS A 78 11.72 11.41 6.72
CA LYS A 78 12.01 10.75 8.01
C LYS A 78 11.06 9.58 8.22
N HIS A 79 9.77 9.79 7.95
CA HIS A 79 8.77 8.73 8.00
C HIS A 79 9.06 7.64 6.96
N PHE A 80 9.38 8.03 5.74
CA PHE A 80 9.71 7.10 4.66
C PHE A 80 10.92 6.21 5.00
N SER A 81 12.01 6.80 5.50
CA SER A 81 13.19 6.04 5.93
C SER A 81 12.88 5.04 7.06
N ALA A 82 11.97 5.38 7.99
CA ALA A 82 11.54 4.46 9.04
C ALA A 82 10.79 3.24 8.47
N ILE A 83 9.93 3.44 7.45
CA ILE A 83 9.28 2.35 6.72
C ILE A 83 10.33 1.48 6.02
N MET A 84 11.28 2.10 5.30
CA MET A 84 12.31 1.37 4.56
C MET A 84 13.29 0.60 5.46
N ALA A 85 13.51 1.06 6.69
CA ALA A 85 14.29 0.33 7.69
C ALA A 85 13.53 -0.89 8.25
N ALA A 86 12.21 -0.77 8.46
CA ALA A 86 11.38 -1.86 8.98
C ALA A 86 11.07 -2.96 7.94
N ALA A 87 11.07 -2.62 6.64
CA ALA A 87 10.76 -3.56 5.56
C ALA A 87 11.71 -4.79 5.49
N PRO A 88 13.06 -4.62 5.47
CA PRO A 88 13.97 -5.76 5.48
C PRO A 88 13.90 -6.54 6.79
N GLU A 89 13.70 -5.91 7.95
CA GLU A 89 13.53 -6.61 9.24
C GLU A 89 12.31 -7.54 9.22
N ALA A 90 11.20 -7.07 8.65
CA ALA A 90 9.97 -7.86 8.50
C ALA A 90 10.13 -9.01 7.49
N ALA A 91 10.89 -8.81 6.41
CA ALA A 91 11.12 -9.81 5.37
C ALA A 91 12.18 -10.86 5.77
N LEU A 92 13.32 -10.42 6.31
CA LEU A 92 14.47 -11.27 6.65
C LEU A 92 14.29 -11.95 8.01
N GLY A 93 13.55 -11.37 8.95
CA GLY A 93 13.26 -12.03 10.22
C GLY A 93 12.51 -13.36 10.07
N ALA A 94 11.85 -13.58 8.94
CA ALA A 94 11.23 -14.86 8.57
C ALA A 94 12.25 -15.91 8.05
N LEU A 95 13.40 -15.46 7.54
CA LEU A 95 14.50 -16.28 7.05
C LEU A 95 15.56 -16.42 8.15
N ARG A 96 15.21 -16.99 9.30
CA ARG A 96 16.22 -17.31 10.32
C ARG A 96 17.05 -18.51 9.87
N ILE A 97 18.37 -18.34 9.86
CA ILE A 97 19.36 -19.38 9.54
C ILE A 97 19.60 -20.31 10.75
N THR A 98 19.20 -19.90 11.96
CA THR A 98 19.42 -20.63 13.21
C THR A 98 18.15 -20.74 14.06
N GLU A 99 17.91 -21.92 14.62
CA GLU A 99 16.81 -22.17 15.54
C GLU A 99 17.05 -21.50 16.91
N PRO A 100 16.00 -20.94 17.54
CA PRO A 100 16.12 -20.36 18.87
C PRO A 100 16.35 -21.45 19.94
N PRO A 101 17.01 -21.13 21.07
CA PRO A 101 17.16 -22.07 22.18
C PRO A 101 15.82 -22.60 22.71
N PRO A 102 15.80 -23.78 23.35
CA PRO A 102 14.60 -24.33 23.97
C PRO A 102 13.95 -23.34 24.93
N GLY A 103 12.65 -23.08 24.76
CA GLY A 103 11.88 -22.13 25.58
C GLY A 103 11.91 -20.67 25.10
N VAL A 104 12.64 -20.34 24.02
CA VAL A 104 12.68 -18.98 23.45
C VAL A 104 11.82 -18.89 22.20
N VAL A 105 10.79 -18.04 22.23
CA VAL A 105 10.00 -17.73 21.03
C VAL A 105 10.71 -16.66 20.21
N ALA A 106 11.17 -17.04 19.03
CA ALA A 106 11.71 -16.14 18.02
C ALA A 106 10.63 -15.20 17.43
N ALA A 107 10.23 -14.16 18.18
CA ALA A 107 9.13 -13.28 17.81
C ALA A 107 9.55 -11.94 17.16
N GLU A 108 10.85 -11.65 17.04
CA GLU A 108 11.37 -10.39 16.49
C GLU A 108 10.76 -10.02 15.13
N HIS A 109 10.66 -10.99 14.22
CA HIS A 109 10.04 -10.79 12.90
C HIS A 109 8.56 -10.39 13.00
N ARG A 110 7.84 -10.87 14.03
CA ARG A 110 6.44 -10.51 14.26
C ARG A 110 6.32 -9.07 14.74
N PHE A 111 7.26 -8.62 15.58
CA PHE A 111 7.31 -7.22 16.01
C PHE A 111 7.71 -6.29 14.87
N ALA A 112 8.68 -6.68 14.04
CA ALA A 112 9.08 -5.94 12.84
C ALA A 112 7.92 -5.84 11.84
N LYS A 113 7.21 -6.94 11.57
CA LYS A 113 6.00 -6.95 10.73
C LYS A 113 4.91 -6.02 11.27
N ARG A 114 4.60 -6.09 12.57
CA ARG A 114 3.62 -5.20 13.20
C ARG A 114 4.04 -3.73 13.12
N ARG A 115 5.32 -3.42 13.30
CA ARG A 115 5.86 -2.07 13.14
C ARG A 115 5.70 -1.58 11.71
N LEU A 116 6.03 -2.41 10.72
CA LEU A 116 5.86 -2.08 9.32
C LEU A 116 4.39 -1.82 8.95
N GLU A 117 3.48 -2.69 9.40
CA GLU A 117 2.04 -2.51 9.22
C GLU A 117 1.58 -1.20 9.86
N HIS A 118 1.98 -0.93 11.10
CA HIS A 118 1.59 0.30 11.79
C HIS A 118 2.09 1.58 11.08
N LEU A 119 3.31 1.56 10.52
CA LEU A 119 3.91 2.73 9.89
C LEU A 119 3.43 2.95 8.45
N GLY A 120 3.31 1.86 7.68
CA GLY A 120 3.21 1.90 6.23
C GLY A 120 1.86 1.47 5.67
N THR A 121 0.97 0.89 6.48
CA THR A 121 -0.36 0.48 6.02
C THR A 121 -1.47 1.16 6.82
N TRP A 122 -2.65 1.24 6.21
CA TRP A 122 -3.86 1.75 6.85
C TRP A 122 -4.98 0.74 6.68
N LYS A 123 -5.97 0.79 7.58
CA LYS A 123 -7.14 -0.09 7.51
C LYS A 123 -8.29 0.64 6.83
N PRO A 124 -8.77 0.17 5.67
CA PRO A 124 -9.91 0.78 4.99
C PRO A 124 -11.21 0.59 5.76
N THR A 125 -12.09 1.59 5.65
CA THR A 125 -13.48 1.46 6.12
C THR A 125 -14.29 0.62 5.14
N GLN A 126 -15.52 0.24 5.52
CA GLN A 126 -16.42 -0.44 4.60
C GLN A 126 -16.77 0.43 3.38
N ASP A 127 -16.90 1.74 3.58
CA ASP A 127 -17.17 2.69 2.49
C ASP A 127 -16.00 2.78 1.52
N ASP A 128 -14.77 2.79 2.03
CA ASP A 128 -13.55 2.76 1.21
C ASP A 128 -13.51 1.49 0.35
N LEU A 129 -13.85 0.33 0.94
CA LEU A 129 -13.89 -0.96 0.23
C LEU A 129 -15.02 -1.01 -0.82
N ALA A 130 -16.20 -0.48 -0.50
CA ALA A 130 -17.31 -0.40 -1.43
C ALA A 130 -16.94 0.49 -2.64
N LYS A 131 -16.33 1.65 -2.39
CA LYS A 131 -15.87 2.56 -3.43
C LYS A 131 -14.75 1.96 -4.27
N LEU A 132 -13.80 1.28 -3.65
CA LEU A 132 -12.73 0.58 -4.37
C LEU A 132 -13.30 -0.49 -5.30
N ARG A 133 -14.24 -1.29 -4.81
CA ARG A 133 -14.93 -2.33 -5.61
C ARG A 133 -15.63 -1.72 -6.81
N GLU A 134 -16.37 -0.62 -6.62
CA GLU A 134 -17.05 0.11 -7.70
C GLU A 134 -16.06 0.56 -8.77
N LEU A 135 -14.97 1.22 -8.37
CA LEU A 135 -13.95 1.75 -9.28
C LEU A 135 -13.21 0.65 -10.04
N VAL A 136 -12.85 -0.45 -9.36
CA VAL A 136 -12.18 -1.61 -9.97
C VAL A 136 -13.10 -2.27 -10.99
N ASN A 137 -14.35 -2.53 -10.64
CA ASN A 137 -15.32 -3.17 -11.54
C ASN A 137 -15.66 -2.26 -12.73
N HIS A 138 -15.81 -0.95 -12.51
CA HIS A 138 -16.00 0.03 -13.56
C HIS A 138 -14.81 0.05 -14.53
N LYS A 139 -13.58 0.13 -14.02
CA LYS A 139 -12.36 0.13 -14.84
C LYS A 139 -12.17 -1.20 -15.59
N ALA A 140 -12.58 -2.31 -15.02
CA ALA A 140 -12.55 -3.62 -15.66
C ALA A 140 -13.67 -3.82 -16.71
N GLY A 141 -14.74 -3.01 -16.65
CA GLY A 141 -15.96 -3.21 -17.45
C GLY A 141 -16.76 -4.46 -17.06
N ARG A 142 -16.46 -5.07 -15.90
CA ARG A 142 -17.09 -6.31 -15.39
C ARG A 142 -16.81 -6.46 -13.89
N LYS A 143 -17.54 -7.37 -13.24
CA LYS A 143 -17.28 -7.72 -11.83
C LYS A 143 -16.06 -8.63 -11.71
N ILE A 144 -15.03 -8.16 -11.00
CA ILE A 144 -13.80 -8.88 -10.63
C ILE A 144 -13.43 -8.72 -9.14
N MET A 145 -14.19 -7.91 -8.39
CA MET A 145 -14.02 -7.62 -6.95
C MET A 145 -15.37 -7.48 -6.25
#